data_AF-A0A6G0Q8T0-F1
#
_entry.id   AF-A0A6G0Q8T0-F1
#
_cell.length_a   1.000
_cell.length_b   1.000
_cell.length_c   1.000
_cell.angle_alpha   90.00
_cell.angle_beta   90.00
_cell.angle_gamma   90.00
#
_symmetry.space_group_name_H-M   'P 1'
#
loop_
_entity.id
_entity.type
_entity.pdbx_description
1 polymer ?
#
loop_
_entity_poly.entity_id
_entity_poly.type
_entity_poly.pdbx_seq_one_letter_code
_entity_poly.pdbx_strand_id
1 'polypeptide(L)'
;MLSTLKTSYKDDVILAKMFLAAKESSFTKAIAEKLEQAQMADWLRNEKSADDVFKLLKLDDGMDNLLTSPLLSNWVAYVEKLNDNPYSILLGKLKTSKLTDTDDKLVEMIMKAKREASTSSIAGKLEAAQLEKWLGEKQTAADVFGLLKFDEEGGHLLWRPSVRAWVAYVMKLDPHKSDDVILSVLKPHYSDEKLAQMLSLGYGHNDEIAAKLTKAALKKWLSENKSAGDVFDFVLKRHRVHVLATRDLDTWVSYVTMLDKVDPYKTMYTVLQKRFKTAALKTMFDNAEKVDSTKVLAQKLNELSQ
;
A
#
# COMPACT_ATOMS: atom_id res chain seq x y z
N MET A 1 47.19 1.40 7.16
CA MET A 1 46.24 2.36 7.76
C MET A 1 45.13 1.63 8.51
N LEU A 2 44.29 0.81 7.84
CA LEU A 2 43.24 0.04 8.53
C LEU A 2 43.79 -0.85 9.66
N SER A 3 44.89 -1.58 9.43
CA SER A 3 45.54 -2.42 10.46
C SER A 3 45.90 -1.63 11.73
N THR A 4 46.52 -0.46 11.57
CA THR A 4 46.83 0.45 12.67
C THR A 4 45.57 0.93 13.39
N LEU A 5 44.52 1.27 12.66
CA LEU A 5 43.24 1.69 13.23
C LEU A 5 42.57 0.56 14.02
N LYS A 6 42.61 -0.70 13.54
CA LYS A 6 42.11 -1.87 14.29
C LYS A 6 42.90 -2.13 15.58
N THR A 7 44.20 -1.83 15.60
CA THR A 7 45.02 -1.91 16.82
C THR A 7 44.59 -0.87 17.85
N SER A 8 44.27 0.35 17.41
CA SER A 8 43.87 1.46 18.28
C SER A 8 42.39 1.40 18.69
N TYR A 9 41.51 0.95 17.80
CA TYR A 9 40.07 0.82 17.98
C TYR A 9 39.67 -0.63 17.78
N LYS A 10 39.51 -1.36 18.89
CA LYS A 10 39.31 -2.82 18.89
C LYS A 10 37.96 -3.27 18.34
N ASP A 11 36.97 -2.37 18.30
CA ASP A 11 35.60 -2.71 17.90
C ASP A 11 35.31 -2.25 16.47
N ASP A 12 34.90 -3.19 15.61
CA ASP A 12 34.53 -2.91 14.22
C ASP A 12 33.37 -1.91 14.10
N VAL A 13 32.42 -1.93 15.04
CA VAL A 13 31.33 -0.94 15.12
C VAL A 13 31.85 0.48 15.33
N ILE A 14 32.92 0.68 16.11
CA ILE A 14 33.50 2.00 16.35
C ILE A 14 34.17 2.51 15.07
N LEU A 15 34.93 1.64 14.40
CA LEU A 15 35.55 1.97 13.12
C LEU A 15 34.51 2.30 12.05
N ALA A 16 33.45 1.51 11.93
CA ALA A 16 32.39 1.74 10.97
C ALA A 16 31.67 3.08 11.22
N LYS A 17 31.37 3.42 12.47
CA LYS A 17 30.81 4.74 12.84
C LYS A 17 31.76 5.88 12.54
N MET A 18 33.06 5.70 12.81
CA MET A 18 34.09 6.69 12.50
C MET A 18 34.19 6.96 10.99
N PHE A 19 34.18 5.91 10.17
CA PHE A 19 34.22 6.05 8.71
C PHE A 19 32.95 6.70 8.19
N LEU A 20 31.78 6.32 8.72
CA LEU A 20 30.52 6.94 8.35
C LEU A 20 30.52 8.44 8.65
N ALA A 21 30.90 8.85 9.87
CA ALA A 21 30.99 10.26 10.23
C ALA A 21 32.01 11.02 9.36
N ALA A 22 33.13 10.39 9.01
CA ALA A 22 34.14 10.98 8.13
C ALA A 22 33.66 11.13 6.67
N LYS A 23 32.62 10.41 6.22
CA LYS A 23 32.04 10.57 4.87
C LYS A 23 31.18 11.82 4.71
N GLU A 24 30.71 12.40 5.82
CA GLU A 24 29.93 13.65 5.80
C GLU A 24 30.76 14.87 5.41
N SER A 25 32.08 14.82 5.57
CA SER A 25 33.00 15.89 5.15
C SER A 25 33.63 15.58 3.79
N SER A 26 33.53 16.54 2.86
CA SER A 26 34.10 16.43 1.51
C SER A 26 35.63 16.21 1.52
N PHE A 27 36.34 16.70 2.54
CA PHE A 27 37.79 16.55 2.68
C PHE A 27 38.22 15.13 3.07
N THR A 28 37.40 14.43 3.84
CA THR A 28 37.73 13.10 4.40
C THR A 28 36.98 11.96 3.70
N LYS A 29 35.93 12.27 2.92
CA LYS A 29 35.07 11.29 2.25
C LYS A 29 35.83 10.24 1.46
N ALA A 30 36.76 10.65 0.59
CA ALA A 30 37.51 9.71 -0.25
C ALA A 30 38.39 8.74 0.56
N ILE A 31 38.96 9.18 1.70
CA ILE A 31 39.76 8.33 2.58
C ILE A 31 38.84 7.40 3.38
N ALA A 32 37.72 7.91 3.87
CA ALA A 32 36.74 7.13 4.61
C ALA A 32 36.13 6.01 3.76
N GLU A 33 35.78 6.28 2.50
CA GLU A 33 35.30 5.27 1.54
C GLU A 33 36.35 4.18 1.28
N LYS A 34 37.63 4.56 1.11
CA LYS A 34 38.73 3.58 0.97
C LYS A 34 38.90 2.71 2.22
N LEU A 35 38.77 3.30 3.41
CA LEU A 35 38.88 2.58 4.68
C LEU A 35 37.68 1.64 4.91
N GLU A 36 36.47 2.06 4.56
CA GLU A 36 35.27 1.23 4.57
C GLU A 36 35.41 0.02 3.62
N GLN A 37 35.87 0.24 2.39
CA GLN A 37 36.15 -0.86 1.44
C GLN A 37 37.24 -1.80 1.94
N ALA A 38 38.30 -1.26 2.56
CA ALA A 38 39.35 -2.08 3.17
C ALA A 38 38.81 -2.90 4.36
N GLN A 39 37.87 -2.36 5.14
CA GLN A 39 37.23 -3.06 6.25
C GLN A 39 36.39 -4.23 5.74
N MET A 40 35.59 -4.02 4.69
CA MET A 40 34.84 -5.10 4.04
C MET A 40 35.77 -6.17 3.44
N ALA A 41 36.87 -5.78 2.82
CA ALA A 41 37.86 -6.71 2.27
C ALA A 41 38.57 -7.53 3.37
N ASP A 42 38.81 -6.91 4.54
CA ASP A 42 39.33 -7.62 5.70
C ASP A 42 38.29 -8.62 6.24
N TRP A 43 37.01 -8.26 6.34
CA TRP A 43 35.96 -9.21 6.72
C TRP A 43 35.86 -10.38 5.75
N LEU A 44 35.92 -10.13 4.43
CA LEU A 44 35.95 -11.19 3.40
C LEU A 44 37.17 -12.11 3.54
N ARG A 45 38.37 -11.54 3.73
CA ARG A 45 39.60 -12.34 3.91
C ARG A 45 39.56 -13.22 5.15
N ASN A 46 38.88 -12.76 6.21
CA ASN A 46 38.69 -13.52 7.44
C ASN A 46 37.41 -14.39 7.40
N GLU A 47 36.85 -14.64 6.21
CA GLU A 47 35.72 -15.53 5.96
C GLU A 47 34.50 -15.22 6.86
N LYS A 48 34.27 -13.94 7.16
CA LYS A 48 33.12 -13.54 7.97
C LYS A 48 31.83 -13.80 7.20
N SER A 49 30.83 -14.33 7.89
CA SER A 49 29.48 -14.47 7.34
C SER A 49 28.70 -13.17 7.43
N ALA A 50 27.56 -13.10 6.75
CA ALA A 50 26.59 -12.02 6.92
C ALA A 50 26.19 -11.87 8.40
N ASP A 51 26.01 -12.98 9.12
CA ASP A 51 25.63 -12.99 10.54
C ASP A 51 26.75 -12.48 11.45
N ASP A 52 28.00 -12.83 11.15
CA ASP A 52 29.15 -12.34 11.91
C ASP A 52 29.27 -10.82 11.78
N VAL A 53 29.17 -10.28 10.56
CA VAL A 53 29.26 -8.83 10.35
C VAL A 53 28.04 -8.11 10.92
N PHE A 54 26.86 -8.73 10.91
CA PHE A 54 25.67 -8.18 11.56
C PHE A 54 25.91 -7.92 13.06
N LYS A 55 26.50 -8.91 13.75
CA LYS A 55 26.87 -8.82 15.17
C LYS A 55 28.04 -7.87 15.42
N LEU A 56 29.06 -7.89 14.57
CA LEU A 56 30.21 -6.97 14.68
C LEU A 56 29.79 -5.50 14.59
N LEU A 57 28.75 -5.21 13.80
CA LEU A 57 28.15 -3.89 13.66
C LEU A 57 27.07 -3.60 14.71
N LYS A 58 26.81 -4.54 15.63
CA LYS A 58 25.79 -4.45 16.69
C LYS A 58 24.40 -4.13 16.15
N LEU A 59 24.04 -4.71 15.01
CA LEU A 59 22.72 -4.54 14.41
C LEU A 59 21.65 -5.41 15.07
N ASP A 60 22.07 -6.37 15.91
CA ASP A 60 21.22 -7.18 16.78
C ASP A 60 20.89 -6.48 18.12
N ASP A 61 21.60 -5.41 18.48
CA ASP A 61 21.32 -4.57 19.63
C ASP A 61 20.11 -3.65 19.36
N GLY A 62 18.90 -4.23 19.37
CA GLY A 62 17.65 -3.49 19.23
C GLY A 62 17.03 -3.60 17.83
N MET A 63 16.46 -4.78 17.55
CA MET A 63 15.77 -5.10 16.30
C MET A 63 14.69 -4.08 15.88
N ASP A 64 14.05 -3.45 16.86
CA ASP A 64 12.94 -2.51 16.62
C ASP A 64 13.40 -1.24 15.89
N ASN A 65 14.67 -0.85 16.05
CA ASN A 65 15.26 0.33 15.38
C ASN A 65 16.20 -0.04 14.23
N LEU A 66 16.27 -1.32 13.85
CA LEU A 66 17.21 -1.83 12.85
C LEU A 66 17.19 -1.03 11.55
N LEU A 67 16.01 -0.72 11.02
CA LEU A 67 15.87 0.00 9.75
C LEU A 67 16.39 1.44 9.80
N THR A 68 16.44 2.04 11.00
CA THR A 68 17.00 3.38 11.21
C THR A 68 18.48 3.37 11.56
N SER A 69 19.09 2.18 11.72
CA SER A 69 20.50 2.07 12.03
C SER A 69 21.34 2.60 10.86
N PRO A 70 22.22 3.57 11.11
CA PRO A 70 23.04 4.16 10.05
C PRO A 70 24.10 3.19 9.51
N LEU A 71 24.38 2.10 10.24
CA LEU A 71 25.31 1.05 9.82
C LEU A 71 24.63 -0.07 9.01
N LEU A 72 23.30 -0.06 8.89
CA LEU A 72 22.58 -1.09 8.13
C LEU A 72 22.99 -1.07 6.65
N SER A 73 23.24 0.11 6.08
CA SER A 73 23.71 0.25 4.69
C SER A 73 25.10 -0.37 4.49
N ASN A 74 26.01 -0.23 5.46
CA ASN A 74 27.32 -0.89 5.44
C ASN A 74 27.18 -2.42 5.44
N TRP A 75 26.29 -2.95 6.27
CA TRP A 75 26.01 -4.39 6.30
C TRP A 75 25.39 -4.88 4.99
N VAL A 76 24.41 -4.16 4.44
CA VAL A 76 23.79 -4.46 3.14
C VAL A 76 24.86 -4.55 2.04
N ALA A 77 25.73 -3.54 1.93
CA ALA A 77 26.81 -3.51 0.94
C ALA A 77 27.81 -4.66 1.12
N TYR A 78 28.06 -5.08 2.36
CA TYR A 78 28.90 -6.23 2.64
C TYR A 78 28.26 -7.55 2.18
N VAL A 79 26.99 -7.77 2.45
CA VAL A 79 26.27 -8.97 2.00
C VAL A 79 26.17 -9.03 0.47
N GLU A 80 25.97 -7.90 -0.20
CA GLU A 80 26.03 -7.83 -1.66
C GLU A 80 27.42 -8.26 -2.20
N LYS A 81 28.53 -7.95 -1.50
CA LYS A 81 29.88 -8.44 -1.84
C LYS A 81 30.06 -9.94 -1.60
N LEU A 82 29.28 -10.55 -0.71
CA LEU A 82 29.21 -12.01 -0.56
C LEU A 82 28.43 -12.69 -1.69
N ASN A 83 27.86 -11.92 -2.63
CA ASN A 83 26.92 -12.38 -3.67
C ASN A 83 25.66 -13.03 -3.10
N ASP A 84 25.18 -12.56 -1.93
CA ASP A 84 23.94 -12.99 -1.31
C ASP A 84 22.90 -11.86 -1.30
N ASN A 85 21.64 -12.16 -1.00
CA ASN A 85 20.55 -11.20 -0.94
C ASN A 85 20.37 -10.65 0.49
N PRO A 86 20.85 -9.42 0.79
CA PRO A 86 20.72 -8.84 2.14
C PRO A 86 19.27 -8.70 2.60
N TYR A 87 18.34 -8.41 1.69
CA TYR A 87 16.95 -8.15 2.05
C TYR A 87 16.22 -9.44 2.42
N SER A 88 16.56 -10.57 1.78
CA SER A 88 16.05 -11.89 2.20
C SER A 88 16.49 -12.23 3.63
N ILE A 89 17.77 -12.03 3.94
CA ILE A 89 18.33 -12.25 5.28
C ILE A 89 17.70 -11.30 6.30
N LEU A 90 17.56 -10.00 5.95
CA LEU A 90 16.94 -9.01 6.85
C LEU A 90 15.49 -9.33 7.17
N LEU A 91 14.69 -9.79 6.21
CA LEU A 91 13.32 -10.23 6.50
C LEU A 91 13.31 -11.36 7.54
N GLY A 92 14.22 -12.33 7.40
CA GLY A 92 14.41 -13.40 8.39
C GLY A 92 14.77 -12.86 9.78
N LYS A 93 15.71 -11.91 9.86
CA LYS A 93 16.11 -11.27 11.11
C LYS A 93 14.97 -10.47 11.74
N LEU A 94 14.26 -9.65 10.96
CA LEU A 94 13.13 -8.84 11.43
C LEU A 94 12.02 -9.73 12.01
N LYS A 95 11.74 -10.90 11.41
CA LYS A 95 10.75 -11.85 11.96
C LYS A 95 11.10 -12.42 13.34
N THR A 96 12.31 -12.19 13.86
CA THR A 96 12.70 -12.60 15.22
C THR A 96 12.26 -11.60 16.31
N SER A 97 11.90 -10.35 15.95
CA SER A 97 11.34 -9.39 16.91
C SER A 97 9.86 -9.68 17.16
N LYS A 98 9.42 -9.56 18.42
CA LYS A 98 8.00 -9.63 18.81
C LYS A 98 7.13 -8.56 18.14
N LEU A 99 7.73 -7.46 17.69
CA LEU A 99 7.01 -6.40 16.97
C LEU A 99 6.71 -6.78 15.52
N THR A 100 7.37 -7.80 14.96
CA THR A 100 7.30 -8.17 13.54
C THR A 100 7.32 -9.69 13.33
N ASP A 101 6.87 -10.45 14.32
CA ASP A 101 6.83 -11.92 14.35
C ASP A 101 5.77 -12.53 13.42
N THR A 102 4.85 -11.70 12.91
CA THR A 102 3.82 -12.08 11.94
C THR A 102 3.90 -11.22 10.67
N ASP A 103 3.43 -11.74 9.54
CA ASP A 103 3.52 -11.05 8.24
C ASP A 103 2.75 -9.73 8.21
N ASP A 104 1.57 -9.63 8.84
CA ASP A 104 0.82 -8.38 9.00
C ASP A 104 1.65 -7.29 9.66
N LYS A 105 2.29 -7.60 10.79
CA LYS A 105 3.12 -6.65 11.54
C LYS A 105 4.40 -6.27 10.79
N LEU A 106 5.07 -7.25 10.20
CA LEU A 106 6.29 -7.02 9.40
C LEU A 106 6.01 -6.09 8.22
N VAL A 107 4.95 -6.37 7.46
CA VAL A 107 4.57 -5.55 6.32
C VAL A 107 4.12 -4.17 6.76
N GLU A 108 3.41 -4.04 7.88
CA GLU A 108 3.07 -2.73 8.45
C GLU A 108 4.32 -1.91 8.81
N MET A 109 5.33 -2.52 9.43
CA MET A 109 6.62 -1.87 9.70
C MET A 109 7.28 -1.39 8.40
N ILE A 110 7.34 -2.25 7.38
CA ILE A 110 7.92 -1.91 6.07
C ILE A 110 7.16 -0.73 5.44
N MET A 111 5.83 -0.74 5.47
CA MET A 111 5.02 0.34 4.91
C MET A 111 5.20 1.67 5.64
N LYS A 112 5.38 1.64 6.96
CA LYS A 112 5.73 2.84 7.75
C LYS A 112 7.12 3.34 7.36
N ALA A 113 8.12 2.46 7.30
CA ALA A 113 9.48 2.81 6.91
C ALA A 113 9.59 3.34 5.47
N LYS A 114 8.69 2.93 4.56
CA LYS A 114 8.63 3.50 3.20
C LYS A 114 8.24 4.98 3.15
N ARG A 115 7.60 5.51 4.21
CA ARG A 115 7.16 6.91 4.27
C ARG A 115 8.24 7.86 4.78
N GLU A 116 9.24 7.33 5.47
CA GLU A 116 10.35 8.11 6.00
C GLU A 116 11.48 8.19 4.99
N ALA A 117 11.97 9.41 4.72
CA ALA A 117 13.00 9.65 3.70
C ALA A 117 14.27 8.80 3.94
N SER A 118 14.71 8.71 5.20
CA SER A 118 15.92 8.00 5.60
C SER A 118 15.85 6.48 5.43
N THR A 119 14.65 5.88 5.52
CA THR A 119 14.47 4.42 5.45
C THR A 119 13.79 3.95 4.17
N SER A 120 13.25 4.87 3.36
CA SER A 120 12.45 4.57 2.17
C SER A 120 13.11 3.61 1.18
N SER A 121 14.41 3.80 0.91
CA SER A 121 15.15 2.95 -0.03
C SER A 121 15.27 1.50 0.43
N ILE A 122 15.68 1.29 1.69
CA ILE A 122 15.80 -0.05 2.27
C ILE A 122 14.42 -0.70 2.39
N ALA A 123 13.42 0.06 2.85
CA ALA A 123 12.05 -0.43 2.99
C ALA A 123 11.43 -0.85 1.65
N GLY A 124 11.69 -0.13 0.56
CA GLY A 124 11.26 -0.53 -0.79
C GLY A 124 11.90 -1.84 -1.26
N LYS A 125 13.18 -2.06 -0.95
CA LYS A 125 13.86 -3.32 -1.27
C LYS A 125 13.40 -4.48 -0.38
N LEU A 126 13.06 -4.23 0.88
CA LEU A 126 12.44 -5.20 1.78
C LEU A 126 11.05 -5.61 1.31
N GLU A 127 10.22 -4.65 0.90
CA GLU A 127 8.93 -4.95 0.28
C GLU A 127 9.12 -5.83 -0.95
N ALA A 128 10.01 -5.46 -1.88
CA ALA A 128 10.27 -6.26 -3.07
C ALA A 128 10.71 -7.70 -2.72
N ALA A 129 11.61 -7.86 -1.75
CA ALA A 129 12.05 -9.17 -1.27
C ALA A 129 10.91 -9.96 -0.60
N GLN A 130 10.01 -9.30 0.13
CA GLN A 130 8.84 -9.95 0.73
C GLN A 130 7.87 -10.44 -0.36
N LEU A 131 7.65 -9.65 -1.41
CA LEU A 131 6.85 -10.08 -2.57
C LEU A 131 7.46 -11.28 -3.28
N GLU A 132 8.79 -11.27 -3.51
CA GLU A 132 9.50 -12.42 -4.10
C GLU A 132 9.43 -13.66 -3.20
N LYS A 133 9.50 -13.49 -1.89
CA LYS A 133 9.36 -14.58 -0.93
C LYS A 133 7.99 -15.24 -1.05
N TRP A 134 6.90 -14.46 -1.03
CA TRP A 134 5.55 -15.00 -1.21
C TRP A 134 5.38 -15.69 -2.57
N LEU A 135 6.00 -15.19 -3.64
CA LEU A 135 6.01 -15.87 -4.94
C LEU A 135 6.76 -17.21 -4.90
N GLY A 136 7.96 -17.24 -4.30
CA GLY A 136 8.76 -18.45 -4.16
C GLY A 136 8.09 -19.53 -3.31
N GLU A 137 7.34 -19.10 -2.29
CA GLU A 137 6.49 -19.95 -1.45
C GLU A 137 5.17 -20.36 -2.13
N LYS A 138 4.92 -19.88 -3.36
CA LYS A 138 3.69 -20.14 -4.14
C LYS A 138 2.41 -19.73 -3.40
N GLN A 139 2.48 -18.69 -2.58
CA GLN A 139 1.29 -18.13 -1.94
C GLN A 139 0.29 -17.68 -3.01
N THR A 140 -0.99 -17.81 -2.74
CA THR A 140 -2.02 -17.22 -3.58
C THR A 140 -2.35 -15.80 -3.10
N ALA A 141 -3.10 -15.05 -3.91
CA ALA A 141 -3.63 -13.76 -3.48
C ALA A 141 -4.49 -13.87 -2.21
N ALA A 142 -5.22 -14.98 -2.03
CA ALA A 142 -6.03 -15.25 -0.84
C ALA A 142 -5.17 -15.60 0.37
N ASP A 143 -4.10 -16.38 0.18
CA ASP A 143 -3.20 -16.74 1.29
C ASP A 143 -2.51 -15.48 1.84
N VAL A 144 -1.98 -14.61 0.98
CA VAL A 144 -1.38 -13.35 1.43
C VAL A 144 -2.42 -12.43 2.06
N PHE A 145 -3.67 -12.42 1.58
CA PHE A 145 -4.75 -11.66 2.21
C PHE A 145 -5.00 -12.12 3.67
N GLY A 146 -5.00 -13.44 3.91
CA GLY A 146 -5.10 -14.01 5.25
C GLY A 146 -3.85 -13.81 6.13
N LEU A 147 -2.65 -13.93 5.56
CA LEU A 147 -1.38 -13.65 6.27
C LEU A 147 -1.31 -12.21 6.78
N LEU A 148 -1.95 -11.27 6.07
CA LEU A 148 -2.05 -9.87 6.45
C LEU A 148 -3.27 -9.54 7.33
N LYS A 149 -4.06 -10.56 7.72
CA LYS A 149 -5.26 -10.46 8.57
C LYS A 149 -6.31 -9.49 8.07
N PHE A 150 -6.49 -9.43 6.75
CA PHE A 150 -7.43 -8.50 6.11
C PHE A 150 -8.89 -8.96 6.19
N ASP A 151 -9.13 -10.21 6.56
CA ASP A 151 -10.44 -10.80 6.75
C ASP A 151 -11.20 -10.22 7.94
N GLU A 152 -10.51 -9.64 8.92
CA GLU A 152 -11.09 -9.09 10.17
C GLU A 152 -11.54 -7.62 10.07
N GLU A 153 -11.38 -6.97 8.91
CA GLU A 153 -11.32 -5.49 8.86
C GLU A 153 -12.59 -4.81 8.40
N GLY A 154 -13.45 -5.58 7.74
CA GLY A 154 -14.66 -5.07 7.12
C GLY A 154 -14.40 -3.78 6.33
N GLY A 155 -15.26 -2.78 6.51
CA GLY A 155 -15.20 -1.52 5.76
C GLY A 155 -13.90 -0.72 5.90
N HIS A 156 -13.04 -1.03 6.87
CA HIS A 156 -11.82 -0.28 7.16
C HIS A 156 -10.56 -0.84 6.50
N LEU A 157 -10.67 -1.89 5.69
CA LEU A 157 -9.53 -2.51 4.99
C LEU A 157 -8.61 -1.47 4.34
N LEU A 158 -9.16 -0.53 3.57
CA LEU A 158 -8.38 0.49 2.86
C LEU A 158 -7.75 1.55 3.77
N TRP A 159 -7.90 1.47 5.08
CA TRP A 159 -7.18 2.33 6.03
C TRP A 159 -5.81 1.74 6.38
N ARG A 160 -5.66 0.42 6.25
CA ARG A 160 -4.38 -0.28 6.46
C ARG A 160 -3.39 0.08 5.36
N PRO A 161 -2.21 0.64 5.66
CA PRO A 161 -1.18 0.89 4.66
C PRO A 161 -0.70 -0.37 3.95
N SER A 162 -0.74 -1.53 4.63
CA SER A 162 -0.34 -2.84 4.13
C SER A 162 -1.15 -3.34 2.93
N VAL A 163 -2.36 -2.80 2.69
CA VAL A 163 -3.13 -3.14 1.48
C VAL A 163 -2.36 -2.83 0.21
N ARG A 164 -1.50 -1.80 0.22
CA ARG A 164 -0.63 -1.49 -0.92
C ARG A 164 0.31 -2.64 -1.26
N ALA A 165 0.84 -3.32 -0.24
CA ALA A 165 1.71 -4.48 -0.41
C ALA A 165 0.96 -5.64 -1.07
N TRP A 166 -0.26 -5.91 -0.60
CA TRP A 166 -1.10 -6.97 -1.15
C TRP A 166 -1.52 -6.68 -2.59
N VAL A 167 -1.95 -5.45 -2.90
CA VAL A 167 -2.29 -5.08 -4.29
C VAL A 167 -1.06 -5.19 -5.19
N ALA A 168 0.12 -4.76 -4.72
CA ALA A 168 1.37 -4.92 -5.46
C ALA A 168 1.71 -6.41 -5.69
N TYR A 169 1.48 -7.26 -4.68
CA TYR A 169 1.65 -8.70 -4.80
C TYR A 169 0.74 -9.31 -5.86
N VAL A 170 -0.56 -8.98 -5.84
CA VAL A 170 -1.53 -9.51 -6.82
C VAL A 170 -1.19 -9.02 -8.24
N MET A 171 -0.74 -7.77 -8.39
CA MET A 171 -0.24 -7.26 -9.67
C MET A 171 0.99 -8.01 -10.16
N LYS A 172 1.83 -8.49 -9.24
CA LYS A 172 3.02 -9.28 -9.59
C LYS A 172 2.67 -10.73 -9.94
N LEU A 173 1.66 -11.31 -9.29
CA LEU A 173 1.14 -12.65 -9.59
C LEU A 173 0.56 -12.74 -11.01
N ASP A 174 -0.31 -11.80 -11.37
CA ASP A 174 -0.90 -11.73 -12.71
C ASP A 174 -1.19 -10.25 -13.08
N PRO A 175 -0.26 -9.58 -13.79
CA PRO A 175 -0.43 -8.18 -14.17
C PRO A 175 -1.68 -7.91 -15.02
N HIS A 176 -2.14 -8.89 -15.79
CA HIS A 176 -3.25 -8.72 -16.73
C HIS A 176 -4.62 -8.99 -16.11
N LYS A 177 -4.67 -9.82 -15.04
CA LYS A 177 -5.93 -10.18 -14.35
C LYS A 177 -5.99 -9.71 -12.90
N SER A 178 -5.06 -8.86 -12.48
CA SER A 178 -4.97 -8.43 -11.07
C SER A 178 -6.29 -7.87 -10.51
N ASP A 179 -7.05 -7.11 -11.29
CA ASP A 179 -8.36 -6.59 -10.87
C ASP A 179 -9.37 -7.72 -10.55
N ASP A 180 -9.48 -8.72 -11.44
CA ASP A 180 -10.38 -9.87 -11.25
C ASP A 180 -9.94 -10.74 -10.06
N VAL A 181 -8.63 -10.91 -9.89
CA VAL A 181 -8.06 -11.65 -8.76
C VAL A 181 -8.37 -10.93 -7.44
N ILE A 182 -8.13 -9.61 -7.36
CA ILE A 182 -8.45 -8.82 -6.15
C ILE A 182 -9.93 -8.93 -5.82
N LEU A 183 -10.83 -8.75 -6.79
CA LEU A 183 -12.27 -8.81 -6.55
C LEU A 183 -12.74 -10.22 -6.19
N SER A 184 -12.10 -11.27 -6.72
CA SER A 184 -12.44 -12.66 -6.35
C SER A 184 -12.03 -13.00 -4.92
N VAL A 185 -10.91 -12.46 -4.43
CA VAL A 185 -10.49 -12.59 -3.02
C VAL A 185 -11.40 -11.78 -2.08
N LEU A 186 -11.87 -10.60 -2.49
CA LEU A 186 -12.76 -9.78 -1.65
C LEU A 186 -14.19 -10.34 -1.58
N LYS A 187 -14.68 -10.98 -2.65
CA LYS A 187 -16.10 -11.41 -2.76
C LYS A 187 -16.63 -12.24 -1.57
N PRO A 188 -15.89 -13.19 -0.98
CA PRO A 188 -16.36 -13.96 0.18
C PRO A 188 -16.53 -13.11 1.45
N HIS A 189 -15.81 -12.00 1.57
CA HIS A 189 -15.78 -11.16 2.77
C HIS A 189 -16.66 -9.91 2.64
N TYR A 190 -16.94 -9.48 1.40
CA TYR A 190 -17.62 -8.22 1.09
C TYR A 190 -18.80 -8.46 0.14
N SER A 191 -20.04 -8.22 0.63
CA SER A 191 -21.18 -8.00 -0.26
C SER A 191 -20.95 -6.76 -1.11
N ASP A 192 -21.71 -6.57 -2.19
CA ASP A 192 -21.57 -5.39 -3.05
C ASP A 192 -21.76 -4.07 -2.27
N GLU A 193 -22.68 -4.05 -1.29
CA GLU A 193 -22.86 -2.90 -0.38
C GLU A 193 -21.64 -2.67 0.51
N LYS A 194 -21.07 -3.74 1.09
CA LYS A 194 -19.87 -3.65 1.95
C LYS A 194 -18.64 -3.27 1.14
N LEU A 195 -18.51 -3.75 -0.09
CA LEU A 195 -17.46 -3.35 -1.03
C LEU A 195 -17.59 -1.87 -1.36
N ALA A 196 -18.79 -1.39 -1.72
CA ALA A 196 -19.04 0.03 -1.96
C ALA A 196 -18.74 0.90 -0.74
N GLN A 197 -19.05 0.43 0.47
CA GLN A 197 -18.68 1.12 1.71
C GLN A 197 -17.17 1.16 1.91
N MET A 198 -16.46 0.04 1.75
CA MET A 198 -15.01 -0.05 1.88
C MET A 198 -14.29 0.89 0.88
N LEU A 199 -14.74 0.93 -0.37
CA LEU A 199 -14.21 1.82 -1.40
C LEU A 199 -14.41 3.30 -1.05
N SER A 200 -15.63 3.67 -0.62
CA SER A 200 -15.96 5.03 -0.16
C SER A 200 -15.08 5.49 1.02
N LEU A 201 -14.89 4.62 2.02
CA LEU A 201 -14.05 4.90 3.18
C LEU A 201 -12.55 4.93 2.85
N GLY A 202 -12.13 4.34 1.73
CA GLY A 202 -10.74 4.35 1.27
C GLY A 202 -10.28 5.72 0.76
N TYR A 203 -11.19 6.53 0.24
CA TYR A 203 -10.92 7.90 -0.21
C TYR A 203 -10.56 8.79 1.01
N GLY A 204 -9.34 9.30 1.01
CA GLY A 204 -8.69 10.05 2.10
C GLY A 204 -7.54 9.30 2.79
N HIS A 205 -7.35 8.00 2.50
CA HIS A 205 -6.31 7.18 3.12
C HIS A 205 -5.41 6.49 2.08
N ASN A 206 -6.02 5.87 1.09
CA ASN A 206 -5.34 5.12 0.03
C ASN A 206 -5.97 5.45 -1.33
N ASP A 207 -6.03 6.74 -1.68
CA ASP A 207 -6.78 7.27 -2.83
C ASP A 207 -6.49 6.54 -4.14
N GLU A 208 -5.22 6.28 -4.45
CA GLU A 208 -4.82 5.58 -5.66
C GLU A 208 -5.39 4.15 -5.71
N ILE A 209 -5.30 3.41 -4.61
CA ILE A 209 -5.85 2.05 -4.50
C ILE A 209 -7.38 2.11 -4.52
N ALA A 210 -7.99 3.02 -3.77
CA ALA A 210 -9.45 3.19 -3.75
C ALA A 210 -9.99 3.50 -5.15
N ALA A 211 -9.34 4.40 -5.90
CA ALA A 211 -9.71 4.72 -7.27
C ALA A 211 -9.54 3.52 -8.21
N LYS A 212 -8.42 2.80 -8.12
CA LYS A 212 -8.18 1.58 -8.91
C LYS A 212 -9.26 0.52 -8.65
N LEU A 213 -9.51 0.22 -7.37
CA LEU A 213 -10.49 -0.80 -6.97
C LEU A 213 -11.92 -0.37 -7.27
N THR A 214 -12.24 0.93 -7.20
CA THR A 214 -13.55 1.46 -7.61
C THR A 214 -13.77 1.20 -9.09
N LYS A 215 -12.80 1.52 -9.96
CA LYS A 215 -12.90 1.22 -11.40
C LYS A 215 -13.07 -0.28 -11.68
N ALA A 216 -12.36 -1.12 -10.95
CA ALA A 216 -12.50 -2.57 -11.05
C ALA A 216 -13.91 -3.04 -10.63
N ALA A 217 -14.43 -2.54 -9.51
CA ALA A 217 -15.77 -2.86 -9.02
C ALA A 217 -16.87 -2.42 -10.00
N LEU A 218 -16.76 -1.23 -10.60
CA LEU A 218 -17.72 -0.76 -11.61
C LEU A 218 -17.76 -1.70 -12.83
N LYS A 219 -16.60 -2.11 -13.34
CA LYS A 219 -16.52 -3.07 -14.46
C LYS A 219 -17.11 -4.43 -14.10
N LYS A 220 -16.87 -4.90 -12.88
CA LYS A 220 -17.45 -6.15 -12.36
C LYS A 220 -18.96 -6.07 -12.26
N TRP A 221 -19.51 -5.00 -11.70
CA TRP A 221 -20.96 -4.83 -11.60
C TRP A 221 -21.63 -4.77 -12.98
N LEU A 222 -20.97 -4.15 -13.97
CA LEU A 222 -21.44 -4.18 -15.36
C LEU A 222 -21.43 -5.61 -15.94
N SER A 223 -20.36 -6.37 -15.74
CA SER A 223 -20.27 -7.74 -16.27
C SER A 223 -21.23 -8.70 -15.57
N GLU A 224 -21.61 -8.42 -14.32
CA GLU A 224 -22.66 -9.13 -13.58
C GLU A 224 -24.08 -8.60 -13.88
N ASN A 225 -24.25 -7.71 -14.87
CA ASN A 225 -25.52 -7.11 -15.29
C ASN A 225 -26.29 -6.41 -14.15
N LYS A 226 -25.58 -5.80 -13.19
CA LYS A 226 -26.23 -5.02 -12.13
C LYS A 226 -26.96 -3.81 -12.73
N SER A 227 -28.18 -3.55 -12.28
CA SER A 227 -28.92 -2.39 -12.74
C SER A 227 -28.38 -1.09 -12.12
N ALA A 228 -28.71 0.05 -12.72
CA ALA A 228 -28.48 1.35 -12.09
C ALA A 228 -29.13 1.47 -10.70
N GLY A 229 -30.23 0.74 -10.46
CA GLY A 229 -30.89 0.67 -9.16
C GLY A 229 -30.13 -0.15 -8.13
N ASP A 230 -29.54 -1.28 -8.54
CA ASP A 230 -28.74 -2.12 -7.63
C ASP A 230 -27.51 -1.34 -7.14
N VAL A 231 -26.78 -0.72 -8.07
CA VAL A 231 -25.59 0.09 -7.71
C VAL A 231 -25.98 1.34 -6.92
N PHE A 232 -27.15 1.92 -7.15
CA PHE A 232 -27.69 2.96 -6.26
C PHE A 232 -27.84 2.42 -4.83
N ASP A 233 -28.37 1.20 -4.68
CA ASP A 233 -28.58 0.62 -3.36
C ASP A 233 -27.26 0.27 -2.65
N PHE A 234 -26.25 -0.13 -3.41
CA PHE A 234 -24.90 -0.39 -2.88
C PHE A 234 -24.21 0.89 -2.38
N VAL A 235 -24.29 1.96 -3.18
CA VAL A 235 -23.45 3.15 -3.01
C VAL A 235 -24.18 4.29 -2.29
N LEU A 236 -25.45 4.51 -2.59
CA LEU A 236 -26.19 5.73 -2.25
C LEU A 236 -27.30 5.57 -1.21
N LYS A 237 -27.95 4.41 -1.12
CA LYS A 237 -29.11 4.21 -0.23
C LYS A 237 -28.91 4.66 1.22
N ARG A 238 -27.69 4.52 1.76
CA ARG A 238 -27.35 4.96 3.12
C ARG A 238 -27.49 6.48 3.35
N HIS A 239 -27.40 7.29 2.29
CA HIS A 239 -27.44 8.76 2.36
C HIS A 239 -28.85 9.35 2.33
N ARG A 240 -29.89 8.53 2.10
CA ARG A 240 -31.30 8.95 2.08
C ARG A 240 -31.54 10.17 1.17
N VAL A 241 -32.08 11.28 1.68
CA VAL A 241 -32.35 12.49 0.88
C VAL A 241 -31.09 13.30 0.54
N HIS A 242 -29.93 12.93 1.10
CA HIS A 242 -28.65 13.61 0.87
C HIS A 242 -27.80 12.94 -0.23
N VAL A 243 -28.39 12.06 -1.05
CA VAL A 243 -27.68 11.33 -2.11
C VAL A 243 -27.03 12.21 -3.16
N LEU A 244 -27.51 13.44 -3.35
CA LEU A 244 -26.91 14.42 -4.26
C LEU A 244 -25.84 15.30 -3.59
N ALA A 245 -25.61 15.16 -2.29
CA ALA A 245 -24.66 15.97 -1.52
C ALA A 245 -23.48 15.14 -0.97
N THR A 246 -23.35 13.88 -1.40
CA THR A 246 -22.31 12.95 -0.95
C THR A 246 -21.28 12.74 -2.06
N ARG A 247 -20.02 12.51 -1.66
CA ARG A 247 -18.94 12.09 -2.58
C ARG A 247 -19.23 10.76 -3.29
N ASP A 248 -20.09 9.93 -2.70
CA ASP A 248 -20.43 8.62 -3.26
C ASP A 248 -21.30 8.76 -4.53
N LEU A 249 -21.88 9.94 -4.77
CA LEU A 249 -22.65 10.25 -5.98
C LEU A 249 -21.83 10.00 -7.23
N ASP A 250 -20.56 10.40 -7.24
CA ASP A 250 -19.69 10.29 -8.41
C ASP A 250 -19.48 8.83 -8.84
N THR A 251 -19.45 7.91 -7.88
CA THR A 251 -19.33 6.48 -8.14
C THR A 251 -20.57 5.94 -8.84
N TRP A 252 -21.76 6.31 -8.35
CA TRP A 252 -23.02 5.90 -8.98
C TRP A 252 -23.22 6.56 -10.35
N VAL A 253 -22.93 7.86 -10.49
CA VAL A 253 -23.02 8.59 -11.76
C VAL A 253 -22.08 7.97 -12.80
N SER A 254 -20.84 7.67 -12.41
CA SER A 254 -19.88 6.98 -13.28
C SER A 254 -20.40 5.63 -13.74
N TYR A 255 -20.97 4.82 -12.84
CA TYR A 255 -21.55 3.54 -13.20
C TYR A 255 -22.67 3.67 -14.24
N VAL A 256 -23.65 4.55 -13.98
CA VAL A 256 -24.80 4.73 -14.89
C VAL A 256 -24.35 5.23 -16.25
N THR A 257 -23.33 6.08 -16.30
CA THR A 257 -22.75 6.59 -17.56
C THR A 257 -22.04 5.49 -18.35
N MET A 258 -21.43 4.51 -17.67
CA MET A 258 -20.85 3.34 -18.33
C MET A 258 -21.93 2.37 -18.82
N LEU A 259 -23.02 2.22 -18.05
CA LEU A 259 -24.14 1.31 -18.34
C LEU A 259 -25.01 1.81 -19.51
N ASP A 260 -25.43 3.07 -19.46
CA ASP A 260 -26.32 3.69 -20.43
C ASP A 260 -25.57 4.78 -21.20
N LYS A 261 -25.11 4.43 -22.39
CA LYS A 261 -24.37 5.33 -23.29
C LYS A 261 -25.28 6.24 -24.11
N VAL A 262 -26.59 6.06 -24.03
CA VAL A 262 -27.57 6.80 -24.84
C VAL A 262 -28.16 7.94 -24.03
N ASP A 263 -28.74 7.64 -22.86
CA ASP A 263 -29.40 8.64 -22.03
C ASP A 263 -29.23 8.36 -20.51
N PRO A 264 -28.00 8.50 -19.99
CA PRO A 264 -27.69 8.19 -18.60
C PRO A 264 -28.48 9.06 -17.62
N TYR A 265 -28.81 10.31 -17.96
CA TYR A 265 -29.58 11.21 -17.10
C TYR A 265 -31.02 10.73 -16.92
N LYS A 266 -31.67 10.26 -17.99
CA LYS A 266 -33.00 9.65 -17.88
C LYS A 266 -32.99 8.39 -17.04
N THR A 267 -31.95 7.56 -17.17
CA THR A 267 -31.77 6.38 -16.32
C THR A 267 -31.58 6.76 -14.85
N MET A 268 -30.73 7.74 -14.55
CA MET A 268 -30.54 8.28 -13.19
C MET A 268 -31.85 8.82 -12.62
N TYR A 269 -32.56 9.65 -13.39
CA TYR A 269 -33.83 10.24 -12.97
C TYR A 269 -34.88 9.16 -12.67
N THR A 270 -35.01 8.14 -13.52
CA THR A 270 -35.94 7.02 -13.31
C THR A 270 -35.63 6.26 -12.01
N VAL A 271 -34.34 6.05 -11.70
CA VAL A 271 -33.92 5.39 -10.44
C VAL A 271 -34.29 6.23 -9.22
N LEU A 272 -34.10 7.56 -9.30
CA LEU A 272 -34.42 8.51 -8.24
C LEU A 272 -35.94 8.62 -8.02
N GLN A 273 -36.74 8.72 -9.09
CA GLN A 273 -38.21 8.74 -9.03
C GLN A 273 -38.81 7.53 -8.31
N LYS A 274 -38.21 6.34 -8.50
CA LYS A 274 -38.68 5.12 -7.83
C LYS A 274 -38.39 5.10 -6.32
N ARG A 275 -37.45 5.92 -5.84
CA ARG A 275 -36.95 5.88 -4.44
C ARG A 275 -37.38 7.08 -3.60
N PHE A 276 -37.73 8.19 -4.25
CA PHE A 276 -38.08 9.44 -3.56
C PHE A 276 -39.40 10.00 -4.08
N LYS A 277 -40.18 10.60 -3.18
CA LYS A 277 -41.40 11.31 -3.55
C LYS A 277 -41.05 12.54 -4.40
N THR A 278 -41.92 12.91 -5.34
CA THR A 278 -41.73 14.05 -6.25
C THR A 278 -41.37 15.35 -5.52
N ALA A 279 -42.07 15.66 -4.41
CA ALA A 279 -41.77 16.85 -3.62
C ALA A 279 -40.35 16.83 -3.02
N ALA A 280 -39.89 15.67 -2.56
CA ALA A 280 -38.54 15.51 -2.03
C ALA A 280 -37.48 15.64 -3.13
N LEU A 281 -37.72 15.05 -4.31
CA LEU A 281 -36.81 15.16 -5.46
C LEU A 281 -36.60 16.60 -5.90
N LYS A 282 -37.68 17.37 -5.98
CA LYS A 282 -37.58 18.80 -6.31
C LYS A 282 -36.66 19.53 -5.33
N THR A 283 -36.88 19.36 -4.03
CA THR A 283 -36.00 19.95 -3.01
C THR A 283 -34.56 19.47 -3.11
N MET A 284 -34.33 18.19 -3.42
CA MET A 284 -32.99 17.63 -3.61
C MET A 284 -32.29 18.28 -4.80
N PHE A 285 -32.96 18.45 -5.93
CA PHE A 285 -32.41 19.11 -7.12
C PHE A 285 -32.15 20.59 -6.86
N ASP A 286 -33.12 21.32 -6.30
CA ASP A 286 -32.96 22.75 -5.96
C ASP A 286 -31.76 23.00 -5.03
N ASN A 287 -31.47 22.06 -4.12
CA ASN A 287 -30.30 22.15 -3.25
C ASN A 287 -29.00 21.82 -4.00
N ALA A 288 -29.00 20.78 -4.85
CA ALA A 288 -27.84 20.39 -5.64
C ALA A 288 -27.48 21.42 -6.73
N GLU A 289 -28.43 22.22 -7.22
CA GLU A 289 -28.19 23.34 -8.15
C GLU A 289 -27.39 24.48 -7.53
N LYS A 290 -27.43 24.62 -6.19
CA LYS A 290 -26.69 25.66 -5.45
C LYS A 290 -25.23 25.29 -5.20
N VAL A 291 -24.84 24.04 -5.46
CA VAL A 291 -23.49 23.54 -5.24
C VAL A 291 -22.82 23.35 -6.60
N ASP A 292 -21.71 24.05 -6.84
CA ASP A 292 -21.06 24.10 -8.16
C ASP A 292 -20.74 22.71 -8.73
N SER A 293 -20.28 21.78 -7.89
CA SER A 293 -19.91 20.42 -8.31
C SER A 293 -21.10 19.58 -8.78
N THR A 294 -22.31 19.84 -8.29
CA THR A 294 -23.52 19.07 -8.64
C THR A 294 -24.50 19.85 -9.51
N LYS A 295 -24.23 21.12 -9.79
CA LYS A 295 -25.14 22.04 -10.48
C LYS A 295 -25.58 21.52 -11.84
N VAL A 296 -24.64 21.09 -12.68
CA VAL A 296 -24.95 20.62 -14.04
C VAL A 296 -25.81 19.35 -14.00
N LEU A 297 -25.46 18.40 -13.13
CA LEU A 297 -26.24 17.17 -12.94
C LEU A 297 -27.66 17.50 -12.48
N ALA A 298 -27.79 18.36 -11.48
CA ALA A 298 -29.08 18.75 -10.91
C ALA A 298 -29.98 19.42 -11.96
N GLN A 299 -29.44 20.35 -12.75
CA GLN A 299 -30.18 21.01 -13.84
C GLN A 299 -30.71 19.98 -14.86
N LYS A 300 -29.88 19.02 -15.27
CA LYS A 300 -30.29 17.95 -16.20
C LYS A 300 -31.38 17.04 -15.63
N LEU A 301 -31.30 16.70 -14.35
CA LEU A 301 -32.33 15.91 -13.68
C LEU A 301 -33.63 16.71 -13.48
N ASN A 302 -33.52 18.04 -13.28
CA ASN A 302 -34.67 18.93 -13.09
C ASN A 302 -35.42 19.15 -14.42
N GLU A 303 -34.70 19.30 -15.55
CA GLU A 303 -35.26 19.35 -16.91
C GLU A 303 -36.16 18.13 -17.21
N LEU A 304 -35.77 16.94 -16.73
CA LEU A 304 -36.54 15.69 -16.91
C LEU A 304 -37.77 15.58 -16.00
N SER A 305 -37.92 16.50 -15.04
CA SER A 305 -39.02 16.51 -14.08
C SER A 305 -40.17 17.45 -14.43
N GLN A 306 -39.98 18.28 -15.46
CA GLN A 306 -40.97 19.19 -16.03
C GLN A 306 -41.80 18.49 -17.11
#